data_AF-A0A2D6B1Z8-F1
#
_entry.id   AF-A0A2D6B1Z8-F1
#
_cell.length_a   1.000
_cell.length_b   1.000
_cell.length_c   1.000
_cell.angle_alpha   90.00
_cell.angle_beta   90.00
_cell.angle_gamma   90.00
#
_symmetry.space_group_name_H-M   'P 1'
#
loop_
_entity.id
_entity.type
_entity.pdbx_description
1 polymer ?
#
loop_
_entity_poly.entity_id
_entity_poly.type
_entity_poly.pdbx_seq_one_letter_code
_entity_poly.pdbx_strand_id
1 'polypeptide(L)'
;MDEDTLDLIAENFLVSRQLGGYATGGVTLYFTTAQSITVPAGSIFATAEGLEYSTISNYTTSSQSMALNRDKYPLFNTEEIPVRSRAAGDIYNVSSDKIVQNVT
;
A
#
# COMPACT_ATOMS: atom_id res chain seq x y z
N MET A 1 -19.05 28.03 -14.90
CA MET A 1 -19.39 26.97 -13.94
C MET A 1 -18.10 26.57 -13.27
N ASP A 2 -18.05 26.59 -11.94
CA ASP A 2 -16.93 25.98 -11.22
C ASP A 2 -17.06 24.44 -11.24
N GLU A 3 -15.97 23.76 -10.91
CA GLU A 3 -15.95 22.29 -10.86
C GLU A 3 -16.87 21.74 -9.75
N ASP A 4 -16.99 22.45 -8.63
CA ASP A 4 -17.85 22.07 -7.49
C ASP A 4 -19.33 21.98 -7.88
N THR A 5 -19.79 22.87 -8.76
CA THR A 5 -21.16 22.87 -9.29
C THR A 5 -21.40 21.69 -10.23
N LEU A 6 -20.38 21.24 -10.97
CA LEU A 6 -20.47 20.07 -11.84
C LEU A 6 -20.51 18.78 -11.02
N ASP A 7 -19.73 18.69 -9.93
CA ASP A 7 -19.72 17.53 -9.05
C ASP A 7 -21.02 17.40 -8.26
N LEU A 8 -21.63 18.50 -7.79
CA LEU A 8 -22.96 18.52 -7.18
C LEU A 8 -24.08 18.03 -8.12
N ILE A 9 -23.98 18.34 -9.41
CA ILE A 9 -24.93 17.82 -10.40
C ILE A 9 -24.69 16.33 -10.61
N ALA A 10 -23.43 15.89 -10.69
CA ALA A 10 -23.06 14.49 -10.90
C ALA A 10 -23.47 13.58 -9.73
N GLU A 11 -23.36 14.04 -8.48
CA GLU A 11 -23.82 13.30 -7.28
C GLU A 11 -25.33 12.97 -7.34
N ASN A 12 -26.15 13.90 -7.87
CA ASN A 12 -27.59 13.68 -8.05
C ASN A 12 -27.91 12.60 -9.08
N PHE A 13 -26.94 12.20 -9.92
CA PHE A 13 -27.06 11.11 -10.90
C PHE A 13 -26.30 9.85 -10.48
N LEU A 14 -25.84 9.73 -9.22
CA LEU A 14 -25.00 8.63 -8.72
C LEU A 14 -23.67 8.50 -9.50
N VAL A 15 -23.20 9.59 -10.12
CA VAL A 15 -21.93 9.63 -10.84
C VAL A 15 -20.92 10.37 -9.97
N SER A 16 -19.91 9.67 -9.48
CA SER A 16 -18.78 10.28 -8.76
C SER A 16 -17.55 10.40 -9.67
N ARG A 17 -16.94 11.58 -9.72
CA ARG A 17 -15.65 11.78 -10.39
C ARG A 17 -14.52 11.31 -9.48
N GLN A 18 -13.80 10.25 -9.85
CA GLN A 18 -12.56 9.88 -9.16
C GLN A 18 -11.44 10.81 -9.66
N LEU A 19 -11.04 11.76 -8.83
CA LEU A 19 -9.84 12.58 -9.05
C LEU A 19 -8.61 11.87 -8.48
N GLY A 20 -7.51 11.88 -9.25
CA GLY A 20 -6.25 11.24 -8.87
C GLY A 20 -5.91 9.98 -9.68
N GLY A 21 -4.62 9.67 -9.78
CA GLY A 21 -4.13 8.43 -10.41
C GLY A 21 -4.11 7.24 -9.44
N TYR A 22 -3.48 6.15 -9.86
CA TYR A 22 -3.09 5.09 -8.92
C TYR A 22 -1.93 5.57 -8.05
N ALA A 23 -2.05 5.44 -6.73
CA ALA A 23 -0.95 5.70 -5.82
C ALA A 23 0.06 4.53 -5.89
N THR A 24 1.34 4.86 -5.92
CA THR A 24 2.45 3.90 -5.87
C THR A 24 3.36 4.23 -4.71
N GLY A 25 3.95 3.21 -4.10
CA GLY A 25 4.96 3.36 -3.06
C GLY A 25 5.47 2.00 -2.66
N GLY A 26 5.90 1.87 -1.41
CA GLY A 26 6.28 0.58 -0.90
C GLY A 26 5.98 0.38 0.57
N VAL A 27 5.88 -0.90 0.92
CA VAL A 27 5.59 -1.37 2.27
C VAL A 27 6.79 -2.11 2.83
N THR A 28 7.01 -1.94 4.12
CA THR A 28 8.08 -2.63 4.85
C THR A 28 7.46 -3.49 5.92
N LEU A 29 7.76 -4.78 5.90
CA LEU A 29 7.30 -5.72 6.91
C LEU A 29 8.37 -5.87 7.98
N TYR A 30 7.94 -5.85 9.25
CA TYR A 30 8.83 -5.99 10.40
C TYR A 30 8.60 -7.33 11.09
N PHE A 31 9.69 -7.99 11.49
CA PHE A 31 9.70 -9.30 12.10
C PHE A 31 10.59 -9.32 13.34
N THR A 32 10.26 -10.15 14.32
CA THR A 32 11.07 -10.33 15.55
C THR A 32 12.31 -11.19 15.31
N THR A 33 12.32 -12.00 14.25
CA THR A 33 13.44 -12.84 13.83
C THR A 33 13.64 -12.76 12.33
N ALA A 34 14.89 -12.75 11.86
CA ALA A 34 15.18 -12.76 10.43
C ALA A 34 14.73 -14.09 9.79
N GLN A 35 13.94 -13.99 8.73
CA GLN A 35 13.35 -15.14 8.05
C GLN A 35 13.27 -14.91 6.54
N SER A 36 13.16 -16.00 5.78
CA SER A 36 12.94 -15.91 4.34
C SER A 36 11.47 -15.63 4.06
N ILE A 37 11.19 -14.63 3.22
CA ILE A 37 9.83 -14.23 2.87
C ILE A 37 9.71 -14.17 1.36
N THR A 38 8.57 -14.65 0.86
CA THR A 38 8.13 -14.50 -0.52
C THR A 38 6.77 -13.83 -0.50
N VAL A 39 6.66 -12.66 -1.12
CA VAL A 39 5.40 -11.95 -1.36
C VAL A 39 5.11 -12.02 -2.86
N PRO A 40 4.12 -12.82 -3.29
CA PRO A 40 3.72 -12.85 -4.69
C PRO A 40 3.22 -11.50 -5.20
N ALA A 41 3.34 -11.29 -6.51
CA ALA A 41 2.64 -10.21 -7.20
C ALA A 41 1.14 -10.35 -6.96
N GLY A 42 0.48 -9.23 -6.67
CA GLY A 42 -0.94 -9.20 -6.35
C GLY A 42 -1.31 -9.48 -4.89
N SER A 43 -0.35 -9.77 -3.99
CA SER A 43 -0.65 -9.78 -2.54
C SER A 43 -1.22 -8.45 -2.07
N ILE A 44 -2.17 -8.49 -1.15
CA ILE A 44 -2.97 -7.32 -0.75
C ILE A 44 -2.52 -6.83 0.63
N PHE A 45 -2.26 -5.52 0.71
CA PHE A 45 -2.06 -4.80 1.97
C PHE A 45 -3.19 -3.80 2.15
N ALA A 46 -3.65 -3.62 3.39
CA ALA A 46 -4.75 -2.72 3.71
C ALA A 46 -4.38 -1.71 4.80
N THR A 47 -4.93 -0.50 4.70
CA THR A 47 -4.94 0.45 5.82
C THR A 47 -6.04 0.10 6.82
N ALA A 48 -5.99 0.70 8.01
CA ALA A 48 -7.05 0.55 9.01
C ALA A 48 -8.41 1.05 8.50
N GLU A 49 -8.42 1.99 7.56
CA GLU A 49 -9.65 2.49 6.91
C GLU A 49 -10.12 1.61 5.73
N GLY A 50 -9.42 0.51 5.43
CA GLY A 50 -9.80 -0.44 4.39
C GLY A 50 -9.29 -0.10 2.98
N LEU A 51 -8.33 0.83 2.85
CA LEU A 51 -7.73 1.15 1.56
C LEU A 51 -6.74 0.05 1.15
N GLU A 52 -6.99 -0.58 0.01
CA GLU A 52 -6.20 -1.73 -0.47
C GLU A 52 -5.11 -1.34 -1.48
N TYR A 53 -3.95 -1.97 -1.31
CA TYR A 53 -2.78 -1.88 -2.17
C TYR A 53 -2.34 -3.29 -2.57
N SER A 54 -2.01 -3.47 -3.84
CA SER A 54 -1.51 -4.74 -4.37
C SER A 54 -0.03 -4.66 -4.69
N THR A 55 0.74 -5.70 -4.38
CA THR A 55 2.14 -5.81 -4.79
C THR A 55 2.28 -5.82 -6.31
N ILE A 56 3.21 -5.04 -6.84
CA ILE A 56 3.40 -4.87 -8.29
C ILE A 56 4.13 -6.07 -8.91
N SER A 57 5.07 -6.68 -8.18
CA SER A 57 5.90 -7.78 -8.64
C SER A 57 6.14 -8.80 -7.52
N ASN A 58 6.64 -9.99 -7.88
CA ASN A 58 7.08 -10.96 -6.88
C ASN A 58 8.28 -10.36 -6.11
N TYR A 59 8.16 -10.29 -4.79
CA TYR A 59 9.24 -9.90 -3.90
C TYR A 59 9.73 -11.12 -3.11
N THR A 60 11.04 -11.29 -3.01
CA THR A 60 11.65 -12.33 -2.18
C THR A 60 12.82 -11.74 -1.41
N THR A 61 12.96 -12.16 -0.16
CA THR A 61 14.15 -11.87 0.64
C THR A 61 14.54 -13.09 1.45
N SER A 62 15.85 -13.31 1.60
CA SER A 62 16.37 -14.41 2.41
C SER A 62 16.51 -13.99 3.86
N SER A 63 16.53 -14.96 4.79
CA SER A 63 16.84 -14.68 6.20
C SER A 63 18.20 -14.00 6.37
N GLN A 64 19.19 -14.31 5.52
CA GLN A 64 20.52 -13.70 5.57
C GLN A 64 20.47 -12.22 5.17
N SER A 65 19.75 -11.91 4.08
CA SER A 65 19.53 -10.53 3.62
C SER A 65 18.75 -9.73 4.66
N MET A 66 17.68 -10.29 5.19
CA MET A 66 16.86 -9.65 6.24
C MET A 66 17.64 -9.43 7.53
N ALA A 67 18.58 -10.31 7.88
CA ALA A 67 19.40 -10.16 9.09
C ALA A 67 20.32 -8.92 9.05
N LEU A 68 20.62 -8.43 7.85
CA LEU A 68 21.40 -7.21 7.62
C LEU A 68 20.54 -5.93 7.74
N ASN A 69 19.21 -6.06 7.67
CA ASN A 69 18.28 -4.93 7.68
C ASN A 69 17.60 -4.80 9.05
N ARG A 70 17.96 -3.74 9.79
CA ARG A 70 17.42 -3.42 11.12
C ARG A 70 17.25 -1.92 11.31
N ASP A 71 16.30 -1.36 10.58
CA ASP A 71 15.99 0.07 10.68
C ASP A 71 15.27 0.42 12.00
N LYS A 72 14.66 -0.58 12.66
CA LYS A 72 14.01 -0.44 13.98
C LYS A 72 14.40 -1.55 14.94
N TYR A 73 15.47 -1.35 15.71
CA TYR A 73 15.86 -2.31 16.76
C TYR A 73 14.73 -2.51 17.80
N PRO A 74 14.39 -3.74 18.23
CA PRO A 74 15.06 -5.02 17.94
C PRO A 74 14.53 -5.78 16.71
N LEU A 75 13.65 -5.17 15.92
CA LEU A 75 13.00 -5.79 14.78
C LEU A 75 13.95 -5.85 13.56
N PHE A 76 13.75 -6.89 12.77
CA PHE A 76 14.27 -7.03 11.42
C PHE A 76 13.23 -6.55 10.43
N ASN A 77 13.65 -6.06 9.27
CA ASN A 77 12.72 -5.59 8.26
C ASN A 77 13.02 -6.14 6.86
N THR A 78 11.96 -6.24 6.06
CA THR A 78 12.13 -6.38 4.61
C THR A 78 12.70 -5.09 4.06
N GLU A 79 13.27 -5.17 2.86
CA GLU A 79 13.41 -3.98 2.02
C GLU A 79 12.02 -3.52 1.57
N GLU A 80 11.97 -2.37 0.92
CA GLU A 80 10.73 -1.81 0.40
C GLU A 80 10.10 -2.76 -0.64
N ILE A 81 8.88 -3.23 -0.33
CA ILE A 81 8.08 -4.08 -1.21
C ILE A 81 7.20 -3.15 -2.06
N PRO A 82 7.37 -3.11 -3.39
CA PRO A 82 6.66 -2.16 -4.23
C PRO A 82 5.17 -2.50 -4.34
N VAL A 83 4.31 -1.53 -4.03
CA VAL A 83 2.85 -1.67 -4.06
C VAL A 83 2.20 -0.56 -4.88
N ARG A 84 0.99 -0.84 -5.36
CA ARG A 84 0.11 0.12 -6.05
C ARG A 84 -1.29 0.02 -5.48
N SER A 85 -1.99 1.14 -5.33
CA SER A 85 -3.40 1.15 -4.95
C SER A 85 -4.25 0.30 -5.91
N ARG A 86 -5.31 -0.34 -5.40
CA ARG A 86 -6.24 -1.11 -6.24
C ARG A 86 -7.26 -0.25 -6.97
N ALA A 87 -7.53 0.95 -6.46
CA ALA A 87 -8.33 1.94 -7.16
C ALA A 87 -7.55 3.26 -7.29
N ALA A 88 -7.97 4.06 -8.26
CA ALA A 88 -7.50 5.43 -8.40
C ALA A 88 -8.20 6.33 -7.37
N GLY A 89 -7.50 7.36 -6.91
CA GLY A 89 -8.07 8.34 -6.00
C GLY A 89 -7.04 8.97 -5.07
N ASP A 90 -7.18 10.26 -4.82
CA ASP A 90 -6.31 10.99 -3.90
C ASP A 90 -6.36 10.45 -2.46
N ILE A 91 -7.46 9.76 -2.10
CA ILE A 91 -7.60 9.05 -0.81
C ILE A 91 -6.52 7.99 -0.59
N TYR A 92 -5.90 7.47 -1.65
CA TYR A 92 -4.83 6.47 -1.57
C TYR A 92 -3.44 7.07 -1.32
N ASN A 93 -3.31 8.40 -1.29
CA ASN A 93 -2.08 9.09 -0.91
C ASN A 93 -1.96 9.16 0.63
N VAL A 94 -1.75 8.00 1.24
CA VAL A 94 -1.68 7.84 2.69
C VAL A 94 -0.25 7.97 3.20
N SER A 95 -0.09 8.40 4.46
CA SER A 95 1.22 8.41 5.11
C SER A 95 1.75 6.98 5.34
N SER A 96 3.08 6.84 5.38
CA SER A 96 3.79 5.55 5.44
C SER A 96 3.47 4.67 6.65
N ASP A 97 2.78 5.19 7.65
CA ASP A 97 2.37 4.51 8.88
C ASP A 97 0.93 3.94 8.82
N LYS A 98 0.20 4.15 7.73
CA LYS A 98 -1.22 3.79 7.63
C LYS A 98 -1.49 2.39 7.11
N ILE A 99 -0.54 1.75 6.44
CA ILE A 99 -0.67 0.36 5.98
C ILE A 99 -0.32 -0.56 7.15
N VAL A 100 -1.34 -1.23 7.70
CA VAL A 100 -1.24 -1.92 8.99
C VAL A 100 -1.44 -3.43 8.90
N GLN A 101 -1.95 -3.94 7.77
CA GLN A 101 -2.30 -5.35 7.67
C GLN A 101 -1.98 -5.94 6.30
N ASN A 102 -1.41 -7.15 6.30
CA ASN A 102 -1.40 -8.04 5.15
C ASN A 102 -2.71 -8.83 5.12
N VAL A 103 -3.46 -8.71 4.03
CA VAL A 103 -4.72 -9.45 3.80
C VAL A 103 -4.38 -10.51 2.78
N THR A 104 -4.05 -11.72 3.26
CA THR A 104 -3.65 -12.85 2.42
C THR A 104 -4.87 -13.65 1.99
#